data_AF-A0A1I0MQ99-F1
#
_entry.id   AF-A0A1I0MQ99-F1
#
_cell.length_a   1.000
_cell.length_b   1.000
_cell.length_c   1.000
_cell.angle_alpha   90.00
_cell.angle_beta   90.00
_cell.angle_gamma   90.00
#
_symmetry.space_group_name_H-M   'P 1'
#
loop_
_entity.id
_entity.type
_entity.pdbx_description
1 polymer ?
#
loop_
_entity_poly.entity_id
_entity_poly.type
_entity_poly.pdbx_seq_one_letter_code
_entity_poly.pdbx_strand_id
1 'polypeptide(L)'
;MPHLFNRMTSLTVKVHTAAENAVIGNALQSITDNRAHCNYKLIFDYMFFHILLLIPESLISLYNQNTTDLLLSSVFMICLLSGLLLLKKGVSTKTVSIVATLTTLLLPMASSFFNNQETSAPYIMIWLLSIMFCFITTNLVTTLFMGVLVCGYLYLTTWLSIHQITLFPSAGHTSNMIAYSAPLMSGLYILFLIRVLGAHYRNIFIFEEKLSLQKQKQHSSLLNQHLTKQFIILKGLSRSGKSKYLDGNKELLEACLGEIEKQCESAIDYLDAGRLPEN
;
A
#
# COMPACT_ATOMS: atom_id res chain seq x y z
N MET A 1 -30.40 -16.50 -4.52
CA MET A 1 -29.32 -15.55 -4.89
C MET A 1 -28.13 -15.46 -3.92
N PRO A 2 -28.23 -15.57 -2.56
CA PRO A 2 -27.07 -15.40 -1.69
C PRO A 2 -26.00 -16.52 -1.83
N HIS A 3 -26.43 -17.74 -2.17
CA HIS A 3 -25.51 -18.87 -2.36
C HIS A 3 -24.59 -18.70 -3.59
N LEU A 4 -25.07 -18.11 -4.69
CA LEU A 4 -24.24 -17.82 -5.87
C LEU A 4 -23.24 -16.72 -5.57
N PHE A 5 -23.66 -15.66 -4.88
CA PHE A 5 -22.78 -14.57 -4.47
C PHE A 5 -21.68 -15.07 -3.54
N ASN A 6 -22.03 -15.88 -2.53
CA ASN A 6 -21.05 -16.49 -1.61
C ASN A 6 -20.08 -17.43 -2.33
N ARG A 7 -20.55 -18.15 -3.35
CA ARG A 7 -19.69 -19.03 -4.15
C ARG A 7 -18.73 -18.21 -5.02
N MET A 8 -19.21 -17.14 -5.65
CA MET A 8 -18.39 -16.22 -6.43
C MET A 8 -17.34 -15.53 -5.55
N THR A 9 -17.71 -14.99 -4.40
CA THR A 9 -16.76 -14.37 -3.47
C THR A 9 -15.71 -15.36 -2.98
N SER A 10 -16.12 -16.60 -2.65
CA SER A 10 -15.17 -17.65 -2.25
C SER A 10 -14.18 -18.00 -3.37
N LEU A 11 -14.63 -17.97 -4.62
CA LEU A 11 -13.81 -18.32 -5.77
C LEU A 11 -12.84 -17.18 -6.09
N THR A 12 -13.31 -15.92 -6.05
CA THR A 12 -12.46 -14.73 -6.19
C THR A 12 -11.36 -14.68 -5.13
N VAL A 13 -11.69 -14.98 -3.86
CA VAL A 13 -10.70 -15.04 -2.78
C VAL A 13 -9.68 -16.14 -3.04
N LYS A 14 -10.11 -17.33 -3.47
CA LYS A 14 -9.20 -18.44 -3.79
C LYS A 14 -8.27 -18.12 -4.95
N VAL A 15 -8.79 -17.52 -6.02
CA VAL A 15 -8.00 -17.13 -7.20
C VAL A 15 -6.98 -16.06 -6.82
N HIS A 16 -7.41 -15.01 -6.09
CA HIS A 16 -6.50 -13.97 -5.61
C HIS A 16 -5.43 -14.54 -4.70
N THR A 17 -5.78 -15.38 -3.73
CA THR A 17 -4.80 -15.98 -2.80
C THR A 17 -3.85 -16.93 -3.52
N ALA A 18 -4.34 -17.69 -4.50
CA ALA A 18 -3.50 -18.57 -5.32
C ALA A 18 -2.52 -17.76 -6.19
N ALA A 19 -2.98 -16.67 -6.80
CA ALA A 19 -2.14 -15.76 -7.58
C ALA A 19 -1.10 -15.05 -6.70
N GLU A 20 -1.51 -14.59 -5.52
CA GLU A 20 -0.62 -13.98 -4.52
C GLU A 20 0.49 -14.96 -4.13
N ASN A 21 0.12 -16.19 -3.75
CA ASN A 21 1.10 -17.21 -3.38
C ASN A 21 2.02 -17.60 -4.55
N ALA A 22 1.49 -17.66 -5.77
CA ALA A 22 2.28 -18.04 -6.96
C ALA A 22 3.30 -16.97 -7.39
N VAL A 23 2.98 -15.69 -7.19
CA VAL A 23 3.85 -14.57 -7.58
C VAL A 23 4.75 -14.16 -6.42
N ILE A 24 4.18 -13.84 -5.26
CA ILE A 24 4.92 -13.24 -4.15
C ILE A 24 5.16 -14.18 -2.97
N GLY A 25 4.55 -15.37 -2.93
CA GLY A 25 4.63 -16.28 -1.77
C GLY A 25 6.06 -16.62 -1.34
N ASN A 26 6.95 -16.97 -2.28
CA ASN A 26 8.34 -17.27 -1.98
C ASN A 26 9.14 -16.02 -1.58
N ALA A 27 8.89 -14.88 -2.22
CA ALA A 27 9.57 -13.62 -1.92
C ALA A 27 9.17 -13.10 -0.53
N LEU A 28 7.90 -13.23 -0.14
CA LEU A 28 7.38 -12.82 1.17
C LEU A 28 8.06 -13.55 2.33
N GLN A 29 8.38 -14.83 2.16
CA GLN A 29 9.04 -15.63 3.20
C GLN A 29 10.47 -15.18 3.46
N SER A 30 11.14 -14.60 2.46
CA SER A 30 12.51 -14.10 2.57
C SER A 30 12.60 -12.70 3.19
N ILE A 31 11.50 -11.95 3.25
CA ILE A 31 11.49 -10.56 3.70
C ILE A 31 11.28 -10.51 5.21
N THR A 32 12.30 -10.04 5.93
CA THR A 32 12.24 -9.83 7.39
C THR A 32 11.65 -8.48 7.79
N ASP A 33 11.62 -7.52 6.87
CA ASP A 33 11.08 -6.17 7.11
C ASP A 33 9.58 -6.08 6.74
N ASN A 34 8.75 -5.84 7.75
CA ASN A 34 7.30 -5.77 7.60
C ASN A 34 6.84 -4.60 6.71
N ARG A 35 7.59 -3.50 6.61
CA ARG A 35 7.23 -2.40 5.69
C ARG A 35 7.46 -2.80 4.23
N ALA A 36 8.58 -3.47 3.95
CA ALA A 36 8.87 -4.03 2.64
C ALA A 36 7.83 -5.09 2.25
N HIS A 37 7.36 -5.88 3.21
CA HIS A 37 6.28 -6.85 3.03
C HIS A 37 4.96 -6.19 2.59
N CYS A 38 4.54 -5.11 3.25
CA CYS A 38 3.35 -4.34 2.85
C CYS A 38 3.47 -3.72 1.45
N ASN A 39 4.67 -3.23 1.09
CA ASN A 39 4.94 -2.68 -0.24
C ASN A 39 4.92 -3.74 -1.33
N TYR A 40 5.47 -4.93 -1.08
CA TYR A 40 5.40 -6.07 -2.00
C TYR A 40 3.96 -6.44 -2.32
N LYS A 41 3.12 -6.52 -1.28
CA LYS A 41 1.69 -6.82 -1.42
C LYS A 41 0.95 -5.73 -2.20
N LEU A 42 1.24 -4.45 -1.92
CA LEU A 42 0.67 -3.32 -2.65
C LEU A 42 1.01 -3.36 -4.14
N ILE A 43 2.27 -3.61 -4.48
CA ILE A 43 2.74 -3.67 -5.87
C ILE A 43 2.08 -4.84 -6.62
N PHE A 44 1.95 -6.00 -5.97
CA PHE A 44 1.22 -7.14 -6.51
C PHE A 44 -0.25 -6.80 -6.76
N ASP A 45 -0.96 -6.29 -5.76
CA ASP A 45 -2.38 -5.95 -5.87
C ASP A 45 -2.60 -4.90 -6.98
N TYR A 46 -1.74 -3.86 -7.02
CA TYR A 46 -1.80 -2.82 -8.06
C TYR A 46 -1.71 -3.41 -9.48
N MET A 47 -0.70 -4.25 -9.77
CA MET A 47 -0.55 -4.86 -11.09
C MET A 47 -1.64 -5.89 -11.39
N PHE A 48 -2.00 -6.73 -10.42
CA PHE A 48 -2.99 -7.79 -10.59
C PHE A 48 -4.37 -7.23 -10.98
N PHE A 49 -4.84 -6.20 -10.29
CA PHE A 49 -6.13 -5.61 -10.61
C PHE A 49 -6.08 -4.71 -11.85
N HIS A 50 -4.93 -4.11 -12.21
CA HIS A 50 -4.80 -3.49 -13.54
C HIS A 50 -4.98 -4.53 -14.64
N ILE A 51 -4.32 -5.69 -14.55
CA ILE A 51 -4.54 -6.80 -15.50
C ILE A 51 -6.01 -7.19 -15.55
N LEU A 52 -6.67 -7.29 -14.39
CA LEU A 52 -8.10 -7.63 -14.31
C LEU A 52 -8.99 -6.56 -14.97
N LEU A 53 -8.59 -5.29 -14.93
CA LEU A 53 -9.30 -4.18 -15.54
C LEU A 53 -9.05 -4.07 -17.05
N LEU A 54 -7.88 -4.48 -17.52
CA LEU A 54 -7.55 -4.54 -18.94
C LEU A 54 -8.39 -5.59 -19.68
N ILE A 55 -8.87 -6.64 -19.01
CA ILE A 55 -9.71 -7.67 -19.63
C ILE A 55 -11.01 -7.06 -20.18
N PRO A 56 -11.89 -6.44 -19.37
CA PRO A 56 -13.12 -5.83 -19.89
C PRO A 56 -12.82 -4.69 -20.87
N GLU A 57 -11.76 -3.92 -20.67
CA GLU A 57 -11.32 -2.89 -21.61
C GLU A 57 -10.99 -3.47 -23.00
N SER A 58 -10.19 -4.54 -23.04
CA SER A 58 -9.85 -5.22 -24.29
C SER A 58 -11.06 -5.83 -25.00
N LEU A 59 -12.06 -6.31 -24.26
CA LEU A 59 -13.32 -6.81 -24.83
C LEU A 59 -14.15 -5.68 -25.45
N ILE A 60 -14.19 -4.52 -24.80
CA ILE A 60 -14.86 -3.32 -25.35
C ILE A 60 -14.12 -2.85 -26.61
N SER A 61 -12.78 -2.78 -26.58
CA SER A 61 -11.97 -2.41 -27.74
C SER A 61 -12.14 -3.39 -28.90
N LEU A 62 -12.24 -4.69 -28.61
CA LEU A 62 -12.52 -5.72 -29.62
C LEU A 62 -13.92 -5.55 -30.23
N TYR A 63 -14.94 -5.31 -29.40
CA TYR A 63 -16.31 -5.03 -29.86
C TYR A 63 -16.38 -3.79 -30.76
N ASN A 64 -15.62 -2.75 -30.41
CA ASN A 64 -15.53 -1.50 -31.16
C ASN A 64 -14.58 -1.56 -32.36
N GLN A 65 -13.92 -2.70 -32.60
CA GLN A 65 -12.90 -2.87 -33.64
C GLN A 65 -11.76 -1.83 -33.56
N ASN A 66 -11.46 -1.32 -32.36
CA ASN A 66 -10.37 -0.37 -32.16
C ASN A 66 -9.03 -1.12 -32.12
N THR A 67 -8.40 -1.26 -33.29
CA THR A 67 -7.12 -1.97 -33.46
C THR A 67 -5.98 -1.36 -32.67
N THR A 68 -5.96 -0.02 -32.52
CA THR A 68 -4.94 0.71 -31.75
C THR A 68 -5.02 0.35 -30.27
N ASP A 69 -6.21 0.42 -29.68
CA ASP A 69 -6.39 0.07 -28.26
C ASP A 69 -6.15 -1.41 -28.00
N LEU A 70 -6.50 -2.29 -28.95
CA LEU A 70 -6.25 -3.72 -28.81
C LEU A 70 -4.74 -4.03 -28.77
N LEU A 71 -3.95 -3.37 -29.61
CA LEU A 71 -2.50 -3.51 -29.65
C LEU A 71 -1.86 -2.94 -28.38
N LEU A 72 -2.24 -1.73 -27.98
CA LEU A 72 -1.73 -1.08 -26.77
C LEU A 72 -2.10 -1.83 -25.50
N SER A 73 -3.34 -2.33 -25.39
CA SER A 73 -3.78 -3.15 -24.25
C SER A 73 -3.00 -4.47 -24.17
N SER A 74 -2.69 -5.08 -25.32
CA SER A 74 -1.87 -6.29 -25.37
C SER A 74 -0.45 -6.03 -24.87
N VAL A 75 0.17 -4.94 -25.33
CA VAL A 75 1.50 -4.49 -24.84
C VAL A 75 1.44 -4.19 -23.34
N PHE A 76 0.38 -3.56 -22.87
CA PHE A 76 0.20 -3.22 -21.47
C PHE A 76 0.06 -4.44 -20.58
N MET A 77 -0.72 -5.45 -21.01
CA MET A 77 -0.78 -6.74 -20.32
C MET A 77 0.59 -7.40 -20.23
N ILE A 78 1.37 -7.41 -21.32
CA ILE A 78 2.72 -7.99 -21.32
C ILE A 78 3.63 -7.26 -20.33
N CYS A 79 3.60 -5.92 -20.32
CA CYS A 79 4.37 -5.10 -19.38
C CYS A 79 4.01 -5.42 -17.92
N LEU A 80 2.73 -5.49 -17.57
CA LEU A 80 2.28 -5.78 -16.20
C LEU A 80 2.63 -7.23 -15.79
N LEU A 81 2.47 -8.20 -16.68
CA LEU A 81 2.88 -9.59 -16.43
C LEU A 81 4.39 -9.68 -16.24
N SER A 82 5.18 -8.95 -17.02
CA SER A 82 6.63 -8.88 -16.84
C SER A 82 7.00 -8.28 -15.48
N GLY A 83 6.27 -7.26 -15.02
CA GLY A 83 6.42 -6.67 -13.69
C GLY A 83 6.14 -7.68 -12.57
N LEU A 84 5.08 -8.49 -12.70
CA LEU A 84 4.79 -9.58 -11.77
C LEU A 84 5.91 -10.64 -11.76
N LEU A 85 6.48 -10.96 -12.93
CA LEU A 85 7.64 -11.88 -13.01
C LEU A 85 8.89 -11.30 -12.34
N LEU A 86 9.15 -10.00 -12.47
CA LEU A 86 10.24 -9.34 -11.74
C LEU A 86 10.01 -9.38 -10.23
N LEU A 87 8.77 -9.17 -9.80
CA LEU A 87 8.38 -9.27 -8.39
C LEU A 87 8.62 -10.70 -7.87
N LYS A 88 8.24 -11.72 -8.65
CA LYS A 88 8.49 -13.14 -8.35
C LYS A 88 9.98 -13.49 -8.23
N LYS A 89 10.83 -12.85 -9.03
CA LYS A 89 12.29 -13.02 -8.99
C LYS A 89 12.96 -12.32 -7.79
N GLY A 90 12.21 -11.61 -6.95
CA GLY A 90 12.77 -10.90 -5.81
C GLY A 90 13.47 -9.58 -6.17
N VAL A 91 13.16 -9.00 -7.34
CA VAL A 91 13.70 -7.68 -7.72
C VAL A 91 13.18 -6.61 -6.75
N SER A 92 14.02 -5.62 -6.43
CA SER A 92 13.68 -4.52 -5.52
C SER A 92 12.32 -3.90 -5.82
N THR A 93 11.48 -3.76 -4.80
CA THR A 93 10.14 -3.14 -4.86
C THR A 93 10.17 -1.79 -5.54
N LYS A 94 11.19 -0.98 -5.25
CA LYS A 94 11.36 0.36 -5.83
C LYS A 94 11.54 0.32 -7.35
N THR A 95 12.24 -0.69 -7.87
CA THR A 95 12.46 -0.82 -9.32
C THR A 95 11.18 -1.28 -9.99
N VAL A 96 10.53 -2.30 -9.42
CA VAL A 96 9.27 -2.84 -9.96
C VAL A 96 8.15 -1.79 -9.91
N SER A 97 8.08 -0.99 -8.86
CA SER A 97 7.08 0.08 -8.76
C SER A 97 7.32 1.20 -9.77
N ILE A 98 8.56 1.63 -9.99
CA ILE A 98 8.88 2.62 -11.02
C ILE A 98 8.49 2.11 -12.41
N VAL A 99 8.81 0.86 -12.73
CA VAL A 99 8.44 0.25 -14.00
C VAL A 99 6.92 0.16 -14.14
N ALA A 100 6.22 -0.33 -13.11
CA ALA A 100 4.77 -0.40 -13.10
C ALA A 100 4.15 1.00 -13.32
N THR A 101 4.57 2.01 -12.56
CA THR A 101 4.14 3.41 -12.72
C THR A 101 4.38 3.95 -14.12
N LEU A 102 5.58 3.76 -14.67
CA LEU A 102 5.91 4.22 -16.02
C LEU A 102 5.02 3.56 -17.07
N THR A 103 4.80 2.25 -16.97
CA THR A 103 3.95 1.52 -17.91
C THR A 103 2.50 1.97 -17.82
N THR A 104 1.97 2.19 -16.61
CA THR A 104 0.61 2.68 -16.37
C THR A 104 0.44 4.18 -16.60
N LEU A 105 1.52 4.92 -16.89
CA LEU A 105 1.46 6.31 -17.38
C LEU A 105 1.58 6.38 -18.90
N LEU A 106 2.65 5.82 -19.45
CA LEU A 106 3.02 5.98 -20.85
C LEU A 106 2.07 5.27 -21.81
N LEU A 107 1.56 4.08 -21.45
CA LEU A 107 0.66 3.34 -22.34
C LEU A 107 -0.72 4.00 -22.46
N PRO A 108 -1.35 4.47 -21.36
CA PRO A 108 -2.54 5.32 -21.46
C PRO A 108 -2.28 6.65 -22.17
N MET A 109 -1.10 7.27 -22.03
CA MET A 109 -0.75 8.46 -22.83
C MET A 109 -0.69 8.14 -24.33
N ALA A 110 -0.03 7.04 -24.69
CA ALA A 110 0.03 6.59 -26.08
C ALA A 110 -1.37 6.29 -26.63
N SER A 111 -2.21 5.56 -25.89
CA SER A 111 -3.60 5.29 -26.28
C SER A 111 -4.42 6.58 -26.42
N SER A 112 -4.37 7.48 -25.45
CA SER A 112 -5.04 8.78 -25.52
C SER A 112 -4.61 9.59 -26.74
N PHE A 113 -3.30 9.61 -27.04
CA PHE A 113 -2.73 10.32 -28.18
C PHE A 113 -3.16 9.72 -29.52
N PHE A 114 -3.02 8.40 -29.71
CA PHE A 114 -3.38 7.72 -30.96
C PHE A 114 -4.88 7.72 -31.25
N ASN A 115 -5.73 7.78 -30.21
CA ASN A 115 -7.18 7.83 -30.37
C ASN A 115 -7.75 9.25 -30.42
N ASN A 116 -6.92 10.29 -30.29
CA ASN A 116 -7.34 11.69 -30.19
C ASN A 116 -8.33 11.94 -29.03
N GLN A 117 -8.12 11.27 -27.89
CA GLN A 117 -8.98 11.32 -26.71
C GLN A 117 -8.30 12.10 -25.59
N GLU A 118 -8.00 13.37 -25.88
CA GLU A 118 -7.00 14.20 -25.20
C GLU A 118 -7.22 14.33 -23.68
N THR A 119 -8.45 14.20 -23.18
CA THR A 119 -8.80 14.40 -21.76
C THR A 119 -10.01 13.60 -21.30
N SER A 120 -10.23 12.38 -21.80
CA SER A 120 -11.36 11.60 -21.33
C SER A 120 -11.16 11.21 -19.84
N ALA A 121 -12.25 11.29 -19.07
CA ALA A 121 -12.28 10.93 -17.64
C ALA A 121 -11.57 9.60 -17.29
N PRO A 122 -11.67 8.50 -18.08
CA PRO A 122 -10.98 7.25 -17.74
C PRO A 122 -9.45 7.38 -17.73
N TYR A 123 -8.82 8.09 -18.67
CA TYR A 123 -7.35 8.22 -18.68
C TYR A 123 -6.84 9.06 -17.52
N ILE A 124 -7.55 10.12 -17.14
CA ILE A 124 -7.20 10.96 -15.99
C ILE A 124 -7.18 10.13 -14.70
N MET A 125 -8.17 9.24 -14.52
CA MET A 125 -8.22 8.36 -13.36
C MET A 125 -7.02 7.41 -13.31
N ILE A 126 -6.60 6.85 -14.45
CA ILE A 126 -5.42 5.98 -14.54
C ILE A 126 -4.14 6.76 -14.16
N TRP A 127 -3.97 7.98 -14.69
CA TRP A 127 -2.80 8.79 -14.39
C TRP A 127 -2.72 9.19 -12.92
N LEU A 128 -3.83 9.66 -12.34
CA LEU A 128 -3.90 10.01 -10.92
C LEU A 128 -3.54 8.80 -10.05
N LEU A 129 -4.12 7.66 -10.35
CA LEU A 129 -3.89 6.40 -9.66
C LEU A 129 -2.42 5.94 -9.76
N SER A 130 -1.80 6.09 -10.93
CA SER A 130 -0.38 5.77 -11.13
C SER A 130 0.56 6.69 -10.34
N ILE A 131 0.29 8.00 -10.35
CA ILE A 131 1.03 8.99 -9.55
C ILE A 131 0.89 8.68 -8.06
N MET A 132 -0.33 8.38 -7.61
CA MET A 132 -0.60 8.11 -6.21
C MET A 132 0.04 6.78 -5.74
N PHE A 133 0.06 5.76 -6.60
CA PHE A 133 0.82 4.53 -6.36
C PHE A 133 2.33 4.78 -6.29
N CYS A 134 2.86 5.63 -7.18
CA CYS A 134 4.27 6.04 -7.16
C CYS A 134 4.62 6.74 -5.85
N PHE A 135 3.74 7.63 -5.36
CA PHE A 135 3.90 8.34 -4.09
C PHE A 135 4.07 7.39 -2.90
N ILE A 136 3.24 6.35 -2.83
CA ILE A 136 3.23 5.41 -1.71
C ILE A 136 4.45 4.46 -1.76
N THR A 137 4.85 4.04 -2.96
CA THR A 137 5.86 2.97 -3.12
C THR A 137 7.29 3.46 -3.26
N THR A 138 7.50 4.71 -3.69
CA THR A 138 8.84 5.25 -4.01
C THR A 138 9.19 6.47 -3.16
N ASN A 139 9.46 7.60 -3.81
CA ASN A 139 9.92 8.85 -3.22
C ASN A 139 9.13 10.02 -3.81
N LEU A 140 9.06 11.13 -3.07
CA LEU A 140 8.45 12.38 -3.52
C LEU A 140 9.06 12.88 -4.84
N VAL A 141 10.39 12.84 -4.98
CA VAL A 141 11.09 13.32 -6.18
C VAL A 141 10.65 12.57 -7.43
N THR A 142 10.61 11.24 -7.37
CA THR A 142 10.15 10.40 -8.50
C THR A 142 8.69 10.70 -8.83
N THR A 143 7.86 10.88 -7.80
CA THR A 143 6.44 11.21 -7.97
C THR A 143 6.25 12.58 -8.65
N LEU A 144 7.01 13.59 -8.23
CA LEU A 144 7.01 14.91 -8.87
C LEU A 144 7.45 14.82 -10.32
N PHE A 145 8.49 14.03 -10.61
CA PHE A 145 8.92 13.79 -11.99
C PHE A 145 7.80 13.18 -12.84
N MET A 146 7.10 12.15 -12.32
CA MET A 146 5.95 11.56 -13.01
C MET A 146 4.81 12.57 -13.20
N GLY A 147 4.54 13.40 -12.18
CA GLY A 147 3.54 14.47 -12.26
C GLY A 147 3.88 15.51 -13.34
N VAL A 148 5.13 15.98 -13.38
CA VAL A 148 5.64 16.89 -14.42
C VAL A 148 5.52 16.26 -15.80
N LEU A 149 5.80 14.95 -15.93
CA LEU A 149 5.64 14.22 -17.18
C LEU A 149 4.17 14.23 -17.65
N VAL A 150 3.21 13.97 -16.76
CA VAL A 150 1.77 14.06 -17.09
C VAL A 150 1.36 15.49 -17.46
N CYS A 151 1.76 16.47 -16.66
CA CYS A 151 1.46 17.88 -16.94
C CYS A 151 2.04 18.34 -18.28
N GLY A 152 3.28 17.93 -18.60
CA GLY A 152 3.93 18.21 -19.88
C GLY A 152 3.19 17.56 -21.05
N TYR A 153 2.76 16.31 -20.89
CA TYR A 153 1.91 15.64 -21.89
C TYR A 153 0.59 16.38 -22.11
N LEU A 154 -0.13 16.74 -21.05
CA LEU A 154 -1.41 17.45 -21.14
C LEU A 154 -1.26 18.84 -21.78
N TYR A 155 -0.17 19.54 -21.47
CA TYR A 155 0.14 20.80 -22.12
C TYR A 155 0.41 20.62 -23.61
N LEU A 156 1.20 19.61 -23.97
CA LEU A 156 1.51 19.28 -25.37
C LEU A 156 0.26 18.93 -26.17
N THR A 157 -0.63 18.08 -25.64
CA THR A 157 -1.87 17.72 -26.32
C THR A 157 -2.79 18.92 -26.49
N THR A 158 -2.95 19.74 -25.44
CA THR A 158 -3.74 20.98 -25.53
C THR A 158 -3.17 21.96 -26.56
N TRP A 159 -1.83 22.08 -26.63
CA TRP A 159 -1.16 22.92 -27.62
C TRP A 159 -1.42 22.42 -29.05
N LEU A 160 -1.30 21.12 -29.30
CA LEU A 160 -1.60 20.51 -30.61
C LEU A 160 -3.07 20.73 -31.01
N SER A 161 -3.99 20.62 -30.05
CA SER A 161 -5.43 20.85 -30.22
C SER A 161 -5.74 22.29 -30.64
N ILE A 162 -5.12 23.28 -29.97
CA ILE A 162 -5.26 24.71 -30.31
C ILE A 162 -4.76 25.00 -31.74
N HIS A 163 -3.67 24.35 -32.15
CA HIS A 163 -3.11 24.51 -33.49
C HIS A 163 -3.78 23.66 -34.57
N GLN A 164 -4.88 22.96 -34.24
CA GLN A 164 -5.66 22.11 -35.15
C GLN A 164 -4.83 21.05 -35.90
N ILE A 165 -3.74 20.57 -35.29
CA ILE A 165 -2.90 19.53 -35.90
C ILE A 165 -3.55 18.18 -35.59
N THR A 166 -4.49 17.74 -36.44
CA THR A 166 -5.11 16.41 -36.34
C THR A 166 -4.17 15.36 -36.92
N LEU A 167 -3.31 14.78 -36.07
CA LEU A 167 -2.30 13.81 -36.50
C LEU A 167 -2.89 12.47 -36.96
N PHE A 168 -4.05 12.06 -36.43
CA PHE A 168 -4.71 10.81 -36.82
C PHE A 168 -6.25 10.96 -36.84
N PRO A 169 -6.92 10.63 -37.96
CA PRO A 169 -8.37 10.56 -37.99
C PRO A 169 -8.83 9.35 -37.17
N SER A 170 -9.40 9.62 -35.99
CA SER A 170 -10.04 8.59 -35.16
C SER A 170 -11.28 8.04 -35.87
N ALA A 171 -11.15 6.89 -36.50
CA ALA A 171 -12.27 6.11 -36.99
C ALA A 171 -12.76 5.20 -35.86
N GLY A 172 -13.79 5.60 -35.10
CA GLY A 172 -14.56 4.63 -34.32
C GLY A 172 -15.16 5.06 -32.97
N HIS A 173 -14.85 6.24 -32.43
CA HIS A 173 -15.46 6.65 -31.16
C HIS A 173 -16.70 7.53 -31.38
N THR A 174 -17.87 6.89 -31.42
CA THR A 174 -19.16 7.60 -31.38
C THR A 174 -19.43 8.12 -29.97
N SER A 175 -19.94 9.36 -29.83
CA SER A 175 -20.16 10.00 -28.51
C SER A 175 -21.05 9.16 -27.58
N ASN A 176 -21.96 8.37 -28.15
CA ASN A 176 -22.88 7.49 -27.41
C ASN A 176 -22.15 6.34 -26.69
N MET A 177 -21.05 5.82 -27.23
CA MET A 177 -20.31 4.72 -26.60
C MET A 177 -19.52 5.18 -25.36
N ILE A 178 -18.96 6.40 -25.40
CA ILE A 178 -18.25 7.02 -24.27
C ILE A 178 -19.21 7.23 -23.09
N ALA A 179 -20.47 7.60 -23.38
CA ALA A 179 -21.47 7.89 -22.35
C ALA A 179 -21.79 6.67 -21.47
N TYR A 180 -21.77 5.45 -22.03
CA TYR A 180 -22.06 4.22 -21.27
C TYR A 180 -20.82 3.56 -20.68
N SER A 181 -19.69 3.60 -21.38
CA SER A 181 -18.45 2.96 -20.90
C SER A 181 -17.74 3.76 -19.81
N ALA A 182 -17.78 5.10 -19.86
CA ALA A 182 -17.11 5.96 -18.88
C ALA A 182 -17.57 5.76 -17.43
N PRO A 183 -18.89 5.72 -17.09
CA PRO A 183 -19.33 5.49 -15.71
C PRO A 183 -19.02 4.07 -15.23
N LEU A 184 -19.13 3.07 -16.12
CA LEU A 184 -18.76 1.69 -15.79
C LEU A 184 -17.27 1.59 -15.42
N MET A 185 -16.39 2.12 -16.28
CA MET A 185 -14.95 2.11 -16.05
C MET A 185 -14.58 2.93 -14.81
N SER A 186 -15.19 4.10 -14.62
CA SER A 186 -14.98 4.92 -13.42
C SER A 186 -15.36 4.17 -12.14
N GLY A 187 -16.49 3.45 -12.14
CA GLY A 187 -16.90 2.61 -11.02
C GLY A 187 -15.89 1.49 -10.71
N LEU A 188 -15.35 0.84 -11.75
CA LEU A 188 -14.30 -0.17 -11.60
C LEU A 188 -13.00 0.43 -11.05
N TYR A 189 -12.59 1.62 -11.51
CA TYR A 189 -11.43 2.34 -10.98
C TYR A 189 -11.62 2.75 -9.51
N ILE A 190 -12.82 3.17 -9.10
CA ILE A 190 -13.13 3.47 -7.70
C ILE A 190 -13.01 2.22 -6.83
N LEU A 191 -13.59 1.09 -7.28
CA LEU A 191 -13.46 -0.19 -6.55
C LEU A 191 -12.00 -0.63 -6.47
N PHE A 192 -11.24 -0.44 -7.55
CA PHE A 192 -9.81 -0.71 -7.57
C PHE A 192 -9.05 0.15 -6.55
N LEU A 193 -9.30 1.46 -6.50
CA LEU A 193 -8.72 2.39 -5.52
C LEU A 193 -9.03 1.95 -4.08
N ILE A 194 -10.31 1.71 -3.77
CA ILE A 194 -10.75 1.26 -2.44
C ILE A 194 -10.05 -0.04 -2.07
N ARG A 195 -9.95 -0.99 -3.00
CA ARG A 195 -9.35 -2.29 -2.70
C ARG A 195 -7.85 -2.21 -2.49
N VAL A 196 -7.11 -1.54 -3.38
CA VAL A 196 -5.64 -1.48 -3.31
C VAL A 196 -5.18 -0.58 -2.17
N LEU A 197 -5.72 0.62 -2.05
CA LEU A 197 -5.31 1.57 -1.02
C LEU A 197 -5.92 1.23 0.33
N GLY A 198 -7.22 0.92 0.36
CA GLY A 198 -7.90 0.57 1.60
C GLY A 198 -7.31 -0.68 2.24
N ALA A 199 -6.96 -1.70 1.44
CA ALA A 199 -6.27 -2.88 1.97
C ALA A 199 -4.85 -2.54 2.44
N HIS A 200 -4.10 -1.71 1.70
CA HIS A 200 -2.75 -1.33 2.07
C HIS A 200 -2.70 -0.52 3.38
N TYR A 201 -3.51 0.54 3.49
CA TYR A 201 -3.60 1.34 4.72
C TYR A 201 -4.08 0.52 5.91
N ARG A 202 -5.07 -0.36 5.72
CA ARG A 202 -5.50 -1.30 6.77
C ARG A 202 -4.36 -2.21 7.23
N ASN A 203 -3.54 -2.71 6.31
CA ASN A 203 -2.41 -3.56 6.65
C ASN A 203 -1.32 -2.80 7.42
N ILE A 204 -1.07 -1.53 7.06
CA ILE A 204 -0.14 -0.65 7.79
C ILE A 204 -0.67 -0.38 9.20
N PHE A 205 -1.94 -0.04 9.34
CA PHE A 205 -2.53 0.29 10.65
C PHE A 205 -2.48 -0.91 11.61
N ILE A 206 -2.87 -2.10 11.15
CA ILE A 206 -2.76 -3.34 11.93
C ILE A 206 -1.30 -3.62 12.30
N PHE A 207 -0.35 -3.25 11.45
CA PHE A 207 1.07 -3.41 11.74
C PHE A 207 1.54 -2.43 12.83
N GLU A 208 1.19 -1.16 12.75
CA GLU A 208 1.52 -0.16 13.76
C GLU A 208 0.92 -0.53 15.13
N GLU A 209 -0.31 -1.02 15.15
CA GLU A 209 -0.96 -1.55 16.35
C GLU A 209 -0.20 -2.75 16.96
N LYS A 210 0.23 -3.70 16.14
CA LYS A 210 1.03 -4.84 16.63
C LYS A 210 2.38 -4.39 17.19
N LEU A 211 3.01 -3.41 16.56
CA LEU A 211 4.30 -2.87 16.98
C LEU A 211 4.19 -2.08 18.29
N SER A 212 3.12 -1.30 18.47
CA SER A 212 2.85 -0.60 19.73
C SER A 212 2.60 -1.60 20.87
N LEU A 213 1.80 -2.64 20.63
CA LEU A 213 1.56 -3.72 21.59
C LEU A 213 2.84 -4.50 21.95
N GLN A 214 3.71 -4.77 20.98
CA GLN A 214 4.99 -5.43 21.25
C GLN A 214 5.91 -4.57 22.12
N LYS A 215 6.02 -3.27 21.80
CA LYS A 215 6.78 -2.31 22.62
C LYS A 215 6.22 -2.23 24.04
N GLN A 216 4.89 -2.18 24.18
CA GLN A 216 4.22 -2.15 25.48
C GLN A 216 4.50 -3.42 26.29
N LYS A 217 4.45 -4.61 25.65
CA LYS A 217 4.80 -5.88 26.31
C LYS A 217 6.27 -5.95 26.72
N GLN A 218 7.18 -5.47 25.86
CA GLN A 218 8.60 -5.43 26.17
C GLN A 218 8.88 -4.50 27.35
N HIS A 219 8.30 -3.30 27.34
CA HIS A 219 8.39 -2.34 28.44
C HIS A 219 7.84 -2.92 29.75
N SER A 220 6.65 -3.54 29.69
CA SER A 220 6.05 -4.22 30.84
C SER A 220 6.93 -5.37 31.37
N SER A 221 7.57 -6.15 30.49
CA SER A 221 8.48 -7.23 30.89
C SER A 221 9.75 -6.72 31.58
N LEU A 222 10.33 -5.63 31.06
CA LEU A 222 11.49 -4.98 31.67
C LEU A 222 11.13 -4.43 33.05
N LEU A 223 10.00 -3.73 33.14
CA LEU A 223 9.51 -3.18 34.39
C LEU A 223 9.25 -4.28 35.43
N ASN A 224 8.63 -5.39 35.03
CA ASN A 224 8.40 -6.53 35.92
C ASN A 224 9.73 -7.16 36.40
N GLN A 225 10.75 -7.24 35.53
CA GLN A 225 12.09 -7.67 35.94
C GLN A 225 12.74 -6.72 36.94
N HIS A 226 12.63 -5.40 36.73
CA HIS A 226 13.17 -4.40 37.65
C HIS A 226 12.47 -4.44 39.01
N LEU A 227 11.13 -4.46 39.02
CA LEU A 227 10.34 -4.60 40.24
C LEU A 227 10.64 -5.92 40.97
N THR A 228 10.76 -7.04 40.24
CA THR A 228 11.09 -8.33 40.85
C THR A 228 12.48 -8.32 41.49
N LYS A 229 13.48 -7.71 40.83
CA LYS A 229 14.83 -7.54 41.40
C LYS A 229 14.78 -6.74 42.70
N GLN A 230 14.10 -5.60 42.70
CA GLN A 230 13.98 -4.74 43.89
C GLN A 230 13.20 -5.42 45.01
N PHE A 231 12.13 -6.14 44.71
CA PHE A 231 11.36 -6.91 45.69
C PHE A 231 12.18 -8.04 46.32
N ILE A 232 13.00 -8.76 45.54
CA ILE A 232 13.89 -9.80 46.06
C ILE A 232 14.95 -9.20 47.00
N ILE A 233 15.52 -8.05 46.64
CA ILE A 233 16.48 -7.31 47.49
C ILE A 233 15.80 -6.94 48.82
N LEU A 234 14.59 -6.35 48.76
CA LEU A 234 13.82 -5.97 49.95
C LEU A 234 13.51 -7.18 50.85
N LYS A 235 13.12 -8.32 50.27
CA LYS A 235 12.86 -9.56 51.00
C LYS A 235 14.13 -10.17 51.61
N GLY A 236 15.26 -10.09 50.90
CA GLY A 236 16.57 -10.52 51.40
C GLY A 236 17.02 -9.70 52.61
N LEU A 237 16.86 -8.37 52.54
CA LEU A 237 17.14 -7.45 53.63
C LEU A 237 16.22 -7.71 54.85
N SER A 238 14.93 -7.96 54.61
CA SER A 238 13.95 -8.31 55.66
C SER A 238 14.26 -9.63 56.38
N ARG A 239 14.68 -10.68 55.65
CA ARG A 239 15.04 -11.99 56.22
C ARG A 239 16.37 -12.00 57.00
N SER A 240 17.24 -11.00 56.82
CA SER A 240 18.58 -11.00 57.41
C SER A 240 18.61 -10.81 58.94
N GLY A 241 17.50 -10.40 59.58
CA GLY A 241 17.28 -10.51 61.03
C GLY A 241 18.33 -9.89 61.97
N LYS A 242 19.28 -9.08 61.48
CA LYS A 242 20.36 -8.50 62.30
C LYS A 242 20.07 -7.03 62.58
N SER A 243 19.61 -6.77 63.81
CA SER A 243 19.21 -5.46 64.35
C SER A 243 20.31 -4.38 64.37
N LYS A 244 21.57 -4.72 64.06
CA LYS A 244 22.73 -3.80 64.12
C LYS A 244 22.99 -3.00 62.83
N TYR A 245 22.23 -3.24 61.76
CA TYR A 245 22.36 -2.57 60.45
C TYR A 245 21.20 -1.61 60.12
N LEU A 246 20.33 -1.31 61.09
CA LEU A 246 19.00 -0.72 60.85
C LEU A 246 18.98 0.67 60.18
N ASP A 247 19.99 1.51 60.40
CA ASP A 247 20.01 2.88 59.82
C ASP A 247 20.49 2.88 58.37
N GLY A 248 21.58 2.18 58.03
CA GLY A 248 22.02 2.04 56.64
C GLY A 248 21.07 1.22 55.76
N ASN A 249 20.27 0.33 56.39
CA ASN A 249 19.24 -0.42 55.68
C ASN A 249 17.95 0.40 55.43
N LYS A 250 17.69 1.46 56.21
CA LYS A 250 16.54 2.36 55.99
C LYS A 250 16.75 3.22 54.75
N GLU A 251 17.94 3.79 54.56
CA GLU A 251 18.26 4.55 53.33
C GLU A 251 18.21 3.66 52.09
N LEU A 252 18.70 2.41 52.17
CA LEU A 252 18.59 1.45 51.07
C LEU A 252 17.15 1.02 50.79
N LEU A 253 16.31 0.94 51.83
CA LEU A 253 14.88 0.64 51.71
C LEU A 253 14.13 1.79 51.05
N GLU A 254 14.38 3.04 51.49
CA GLU A 254 13.83 4.24 50.88
C GLU A 254 14.30 4.43 49.44
N ALA A 255 15.57 4.16 49.15
CA ALA A 255 16.10 4.19 47.79
C ALA A 255 15.45 3.12 46.89
N CYS A 256 15.22 1.90 47.41
CA CYS A 256 14.48 0.87 46.67
C CYS A 256 13.01 1.25 46.46
N LEU A 257 12.33 1.79 47.47
CA LEU A 257 10.93 2.21 47.36
C LEU A 257 10.76 3.40 46.41
N GLY A 258 11.66 4.39 46.47
CA GLY A 258 11.67 5.52 45.55
C GLY A 258 11.97 5.12 44.11
N GLU A 259 12.83 4.13 43.90
CA GLU A 259 13.06 3.60 42.55
C GLU A 259 11.88 2.74 42.06
N ILE A 260 11.18 2.00 42.94
CA ILE A 260 9.91 1.32 42.60
C ILE A 260 8.86 2.35 42.16
N GLU A 261 8.70 3.43 42.93
CA GLU A 261 7.75 4.51 42.64
C GLU A 261 8.06 5.16 41.29
N LYS A 262 9.32 5.49 41.04
CA LYS A 262 9.78 6.06 39.76
C LYS A 262 9.55 5.14 38.57
N GLN A 263 9.77 3.83 38.74
CA GLN A 263 9.49 2.85 37.68
C GLN A 263 7.98 2.75 37.41
N CYS A 264 7.14 2.81 38.46
CA CYS A 264 5.68 2.84 38.32
C CYS A 264 5.19 4.13 37.65
N GLU A 265 5.73 5.29 38.02
CA GLU A 265 5.39 6.59 37.42
C GLU A 265 5.75 6.62 35.93
N SER A 266 6.96 6.15 35.57
CA SER A 266 7.37 6.00 34.17
C SER A 266 6.47 5.03 33.39
N ALA A 267 5.84 4.05 34.03
CA ALA A 267 4.90 3.14 33.39
C ALA A 267 3.54 3.81 33.13
N ILE A 268 3.08 4.63 34.08
CA ILE A 268 1.85 5.40 33.98
C ILE A 268 1.98 6.41 32.85
N ASP A 269 3.07 7.17 32.80
CA ASP A 269 3.34 8.13 31.71
C ASP A 269 3.36 7.46 30.33
N TYR A 270 3.93 6.25 30.24
CA TYR A 270 3.98 5.51 28.97
C TYR A 270 2.62 4.94 28.56
N LEU A 271 1.74 4.62 29.52
CA LEU A 271 0.36 4.19 29.28
C LEU A 271 -0.52 5.38 28.86
N ASP A 272 -0.32 6.54 29.47
CA ASP A 272 -1.04 7.77 29.13
C ASP A 272 -0.59 8.36 27.79
N ALA A 273 0.70 8.29 27.45
CA ALA A 273 1.20 8.66 26.12
C ALA A 273 0.68 7.74 24.99
N GLY A 274 0.26 6.52 25.33
CA GLY A 274 -0.37 5.57 24.41
C GLY A 274 -1.85 5.83 24.17
N ARG A 275 -2.52 6.62 25.03
CA ARG A 275 -3.84 7.19 24.75
C ARG A 275 -3.64 8.48 23.96
N LEU A 276 -3.86 8.42 22.65
CA LEU A 276 -4.14 9.65 21.90
C LEU A 276 -5.27 10.40 22.62
N PRO A 277 -5.20 11.73 22.77
CA PRO A 277 -6.27 12.50 23.38
C PRO A 277 -7.55 12.25 22.59
N GLU A 278 -8.59 11.77 23.28
CA GLU A 278 -9.96 11.77 22.74
C GLU A 278 -10.36 13.23 22.51
N ASN A 279 -10.18 13.71 21.28
CA ASN A 279 -10.77 14.93 20.75
C ASN A 279 -11.34 14.64 19.36
#